data_AF-A0A354P1L0-F1
#
_entry.id   AF-A0A354P1L0-F1
#
_cell.length_a   1.000
_cell.length_b   1.000
_cell.length_c   1.000
_cell.angle_alpha   90.00
_cell.angle_beta   90.00
_cell.angle_gamma   90.00
#
_symmetry.space_group_name_H-M   'P 1'
#
loop_
_entity.id
_entity.type
_entity.pdbx_description
1 polymer ?
#
loop_
_entity_poly.entity_id
_entity_poly.type
_entity_poly.pdbx_seq_one_letter_code
_entity_poly.pdbx_strand_id
1 'polypeptide(L)' 'TYPPFSATIANERVYGRRASDCTALLTCQMMAMRLLKRNGIELEHSLILCSGADEEHGGRYGFG' A
#
# COMPACT_ATOMS: atom_id res chain seq x y z
N THR A 1 23.39 2.76 -6.58
CA THR A 1 22.02 2.65 -7.12
C THR A 1 21.59 1.20 -7.11
N TYR A 2 20.32 0.91 -6.85
CA TYR A 2 19.78 -0.45 -6.75
C TYR A 2 18.81 -0.74 -7.92
N PRO A 3 18.62 -2.00 -8.34
CA PRO A 3 17.65 -2.34 -9.38
C PRO A 3 16.22 -1.93 -8.96
N PRO A 4 15.40 -1.38 -9.86
CA PRO A 4 14.12 -0.76 -9.51
C PRO A 4 13.11 -1.74 -8.89
N PHE A 5 13.20 -3.05 -9.13
CA PHE A 5 12.25 -4.04 -8.59
C PHE A 5 12.88 -4.98 -7.56
N SER A 6 13.99 -4.57 -6.93
CA SER A 6 14.73 -5.40 -5.95
C SER A 6 14.26 -5.26 -4.50
N ALA A 7 13.51 -4.19 -4.17
CA ALA A 7 13.13 -3.84 -2.80
C ALA A 7 14.30 -3.85 -1.80
N THR A 8 15.46 -3.32 -2.22
CA THR A 8 16.69 -3.36 -1.42
C THR A 8 16.57 -2.50 -0.17
N ILE A 9 16.89 -3.04 1.00
CA ILE A 9 17.00 -2.28 2.25
C ILE A 9 18.44 -1.79 2.40
N ALA A 10 18.64 -0.49 2.51
CA ALA A 10 19.94 0.13 2.77
C ALA A 10 19.75 1.49 3.44
N ASN A 11 20.68 1.93 4.29
CA ASN A 11 20.62 3.24 4.94
C ASN A 11 19.24 3.54 5.55
N GLU A 12 18.66 2.55 6.23
CA GLU A 12 17.34 2.63 6.90
C GLU A 12 16.16 2.94 5.97
N ARG A 13 16.32 2.69 4.66
CA ARG A 13 15.31 2.93 3.63
C ARG A 13 15.11 1.69 2.75
N VAL A 14 13.91 1.58 2.20
CA VAL A 14 13.59 0.60 1.15
C VAL A 14 13.71 1.28 -0.20
N TYR A 15 14.58 0.77 -1.07
CA TYR A 15 14.80 1.26 -2.41
C TYR A 15 14.13 0.35 -3.44
N GLY A 16 13.20 0.92 -4.21
CA GLY A 16 12.51 0.27 -5.31
C GLY A 16 11.48 1.20 -5.94
N ARG A 17 11.16 0.99 -7.22
CA ARG A 17 10.01 1.57 -7.90
C ARG A 17 8.76 1.13 -7.14
N ARG A 18 7.88 2.09 -6.89
CA ARG A 18 6.70 2.00 -6.04
C ARG A 18 6.89 1.87 -4.54
N ALA A 19 8.12 1.88 -4.03
CA ALA A 19 8.35 1.84 -2.58
C ALA A 19 7.62 2.99 -1.87
N SER A 20 7.75 4.23 -2.37
CA SER A 20 6.99 5.39 -1.86
C SER A 20 5.61 5.50 -2.50
N ASP A 21 5.51 5.27 -3.81
CA ASP A 21 4.29 5.49 -4.60
C ASP A 21 3.81 4.20 -5.28
N CYS A 22 2.96 3.39 -4.67
CA CYS A 22 2.29 3.61 -3.38
C CYS A 22 2.32 2.34 -2.50
N THR A 23 3.27 1.45 -2.74
CA THR A 23 3.30 0.12 -2.11
C THR A 23 3.52 0.18 -0.60
N ALA A 24 4.35 1.10 -0.09
CA ALA A 24 4.50 1.26 1.36
C ALA A 24 3.17 1.65 2.02
N LEU A 25 2.46 2.63 1.46
CA LEU A 25 1.17 3.08 1.99
C LEU A 25 0.13 1.95 1.96
N LEU A 26 -0.01 1.29 0.81
CA LEU A 26 -0.93 0.15 0.66
C LEU A 26 -0.62 -0.96 1.66
N THR A 27 0.67 -1.29 1.85
CA THR A 27 1.10 -2.32 2.81
C THR A 27 0.73 -1.95 4.25
N CYS A 28 0.96 -0.69 4.65
CA CYS A 28 0.59 -0.21 5.98
C CYS A 28 -0.93 -0.28 6.21
N GLN A 29 -1.74 0.12 5.23
CA GLN A 29 -3.20 0.03 5.30
C GLN A 29 -3.68 -1.42 5.44
N MET A 30 -3.16 -2.33 4.63
CA MET A 30 -3.47 -3.77 4.74
C MET A 30 -3.09 -4.35 6.09
N MET A 31 -1.93 -3.95 6.64
CA MET A 31 -1.50 -4.38 7.96
C MET A 31 -2.39 -3.85 9.07
N ALA A 32 -2.83 -2.59 9.00
CA ALA A 32 -3.79 -2.01 9.94
C ALA A 32 -5.11 -2.81 9.95
N MET A 33 -5.68 -3.08 8.77
CA MET A 33 -6.90 -3.90 8.66
C MET A 33 -6.72 -5.31 9.26
N ARG A 34 -5.57 -5.95 8.97
CA ARG A 34 -5.25 -7.27 9.50
C ARG A 34 -5.16 -7.27 11.03
N LEU A 35 -4.57 -6.22 11.61
CA LEU A 35 -4.47 -6.08 13.06
C LEU A 35 -5.84 -5.86 13.70
N LEU A 36 -6.70 -5.00 13.13
CA LEU A 36 -8.07 -4.80 13.61
C LEU A 36 -8.84 -6.13 13.65
N LYS A 37 -8.79 -6.90 12.55
CA LYS A 37 -9.48 -8.19 12.46
C LYS A 37 -8.94 -9.21 13.45
N ARG A 38 -7.61 -9.29 13.62
CA ARG A 38 -6.96 -10.26 14.52
C ARG A 38 -7.22 -9.98 16.00
N ASN A 39 -7.33 -8.71 16.38
CA ASN A 39 -7.59 -8.31 17.75
C ASN A 39 -9.08 -8.27 18.09
N GLY A 40 -9.97 -8.66 17.17
CA GLY A 40 -11.41 -8.67 17.42
C GLY A 40 -11.99 -7.28 17.69
N ILE A 41 -11.40 -6.23 17.10
CA ILE A 41 -11.89 -4.87 17.27
C ILE A 41 -13.23 -4.74 16.57
N GLU A 42 -14.28 -4.47 17.35
CA GLU A 42 -15.60 -4.15 16.80
C GLU A 42 -15.63 -2.70 16.33
N LEU A 43 -15.96 -2.51 15.06
CA LEU A 43 -16.12 -1.21 14.46
C LEU A 43 -17.62 -0.88 14.43
N GLU A 44 -17.97 0.35 14.78
CA GLU A 44 -19.35 0.84 14.69
C GLU A 44 -19.86 0.83 13.23
N HIS A 45 -18.94 1.00 12.28
CA HIS A 45 -19.21 1.04 10.85
C HIS A 45 -18.27 0.14 10.05
N SER A 46 -18.59 -0.06 8.78
CA SER A 46 -17.75 -0.84 7.86
C SER A 46 -16.47 -0.09 7.51
N LEU A 47 -15.35 -0.83 7.46
CA LEU A 47 -14.07 -0.36 6.95
C LEU A 47 -13.73 -1.12 5.67
N ILE A 48 -13.56 -0.39 4.57
CA ILE A 48 -13.26 -0.95 3.23
C ILE A 48 -11.93 -0.38 2.74
N LEU A 49 -11.10 -1.23 2.13
CA LEU A 49 -9.91 -0.81 1.39
C LEU A 49 -10.19 -0.90 -0.10
N CYS A 50 -10.24 0.26 -0.75
CA CYS A 50 -10.33 0.37 -2.20
C CYS A 50 -8.94 0.62 -2.78
N SER A 51 -8.51 -0.21 -3.73
CA SER A 51 -7.22 -0.09 -4.41
C SER A 51 -7.40 -0.36 -5.89
N GLY A 52 -6.73 0.42 -6.74
CA GLY A 52 -6.80 0.27 -8.19
C GLY A 52 -5.50 0.62 -8.87
N ALA A 53 -5.35 0.10 -10.07
CA ALA A 53 -4.06 -0.01 -10.74
C ALA A 53 -3.75 1.13 -11.72
N ASP A 54 -4.75 1.94 -12.08
CA ASP A 54 -4.68 2.87 -13.21
C ASP A 54 -4.49 4.34 -12.82
N GLU A 55 -4.25 4.63 -11.54
CA GLU A 55 -4.11 6.00 -11.01
C GLU A 55 -3.02 6.79 -11.76
N GLU A 56 -1.85 6.17 -11.95
CA GLU A 56 -0.68 6.75 -12.65
C GLU A 56 -0.86 6.92 -14.16
N HIS A 57 -1.89 6.30 -14.76
CA HIS A 57 -2.15 6.34 -16.21
C HIS A 57 -3.48 7.02 -16.52
N GLY A 58 -3.79 8.09 -15.77
CA GLY A 58 -4.95 8.96 -16.01
C GLY A 58 -6.26 8.39 -15.49
N GLY A 59 -6.24 7.25 -14.81
CA GLY A 59 -7.33 6.77 -13.97
C GLY A 59 -8.63 6.40 -14.70
N ARG A 60 -8.63 6.33 -16.03
CA ARG A 60 -9.83 6.10 -16.84
C ARG A 60 -10.59 4.83 -16.43
N TYR A 61 -9.87 3.80 -16.01
CA TYR A 61 -10.44 2.52 -15.57
C TYR A 61 -10.31 2.30 -14.06
N GLY A 62 -10.03 3.36 -13.30
CA GLY A 62 -9.78 3.29 -11.86
C GLY A 62 -9.94 4.65 -11.21
N PHE A 63 -8.84 5.19 -10.70
CA PHE A 63 -8.83 6.38 -9.84
C PHE A 63 -8.54 7.65 -10.65
N GLY A 64 -9.43 7.98 -11.59
CA GLY A 64 -9.39 9.19 -12.42
C GLY A 64 -10.64 10.06 -12.28
#